data_AF-B1HQR4-F1
#
_entry.id   AF-B1HQR4-F1
#
_cell.length_a   1.000
_cell.length_b   1.000
_cell.length_c   1.000
_cell.angle_alpha   90.00
_cell.angle_beta   90.00
_cell.angle_gamma   90.00
#
_symmetry.space_group_name_H-M   'P 1'
#
loop_
_entity.id
_entity.type
_entity.pdbx_description
1 polymer ?
#
loop_
_entity_poly.entity_id
_entity_poly.type
_entity_poly.pdbx_seq_one_letter_code
_entity_poly.pdbx_strand_id
1 'polypeptide(L)'
;MQTKLKPGERRHYREIELWKDITKEQWDDWHWQLTNTIKTLDDLKKVVNLTEEEEEGVKISLQTIPLNITPYYASLMNPDDVRCPIRMQSVPLSAEIMKSHYDLEDPLDEDEDSPVPGITHRYPDRVLFLVTNQCSMYCRYCTRRRFSGQVGMAVPKKQLDRAIDYIRNNEEIRDVLLSGGDALLINDKILEYILSSLRDIPHVEIIRIGTRAPVVFPQRITTELCSILKKYHPVWLNTHFNTSIELTDEAKEACEKLVNAGVPVGNQSVILTGINDSVPIMKKLVHDLVKIRVRPYYIYQCDLSEGISHFRAPISKGLEIIESLRGHTSGYAVPTFVVDAPNGGGKIALQPNYIISQSPEKVVLRNYEGVISSYPEIKHYESGTADSYFSEVYDLKSYDSTGVSKLLETEPSKSLVPTNLRRYKLRERYKEEGAETLKDKRENRDVLKQKKILQAQKTNKC
;
A
#
# COMPACT_ATOMS: atom_id res chain seq x y z
N MET A 1 13.92 25.53 36.59
CA MET A 1 14.20 25.34 35.15
C MET A 1 13.81 23.92 34.79
N GLN A 2 12.67 23.71 34.14
CA GLN A 2 12.38 22.39 33.54
C GLN A 2 13.39 22.18 32.41
N THR A 3 14.24 21.16 32.53
CA THR A 3 15.12 20.71 31.46
C THR A 3 14.25 20.33 30.26
N LYS A 4 14.37 21.06 29.15
CA LYS A 4 13.69 20.70 27.90
C LYS A 4 14.07 19.26 27.52
N LEU A 5 13.07 18.44 27.21
CA LEU A 5 13.27 17.07 26.73
C LEU A 5 14.12 17.10 25.45
N LYS A 6 15.20 16.30 25.41
CA LYS A 6 16.01 16.23 24.19
C LYS A 6 15.24 15.53 23.06
N PRO A 7 15.60 15.77 21.79
CA PRO A 7 15.03 15.02 20.67
C PRO A 7 15.19 13.51 20.88
N GLY A 8 14.08 12.77 20.86
CA GLY A 8 14.04 11.32 21.07
C GLY A 8 13.94 10.85 22.52
N GLU A 9 14.09 11.74 23.52
CA GLU A 9 13.74 11.42 24.91
C GLU A 9 12.21 11.40 25.08
N ARG A 10 11.73 10.47 25.89
CA ARG A 10 10.31 10.29 26.20
C ARG A 10 10.09 10.56 27.68
N ARG A 11 9.01 11.28 28.00
CA ARG A 11 8.52 11.42 29.38
C ARG A 11 7.67 10.22 29.76
N HIS A 12 7.67 9.86 31.02
CA HIS A 12 6.73 8.86 31.52
C HIS A 12 5.31 9.43 31.46
N TYR A 13 4.29 8.62 31.16
CA TYR A 13 2.90 9.12 31.02
C TYR A 13 2.37 9.77 32.30
N ARG A 14 2.87 9.36 33.47
CA ARG A 14 2.53 9.97 34.78
C ARG A 14 3.05 11.40 34.96
N GLU A 15 3.97 11.85 34.10
CA GLU A 15 4.43 13.25 34.08
C GLU A 15 3.47 14.17 33.32
N ILE A 16 2.45 13.59 32.65
CA ILE A 16 1.47 14.32 31.85
C ILE A 16 0.22 14.54 32.70
N GLU A 17 -0.25 15.79 32.78
CA GLU A 17 -1.32 16.21 33.68
C GLU A 17 -2.57 15.33 33.60
N LEU A 18 -2.97 14.94 32.38
CA LEU A 18 -4.14 14.10 32.12
C LEU A 18 -4.04 12.68 32.70
N TRP A 19 -2.82 12.15 32.87
CA TRP A 19 -2.58 10.74 33.19
C TRP A 19 -1.66 10.56 34.42
N LYS A 20 -1.51 11.60 35.24
CA LYS A 20 -0.68 11.56 36.45
C LYS A 20 -1.20 10.56 37.50
N ASP A 21 -2.52 10.41 37.60
CA ASP A 21 -3.19 9.64 38.67
C ASP A 21 -3.70 8.26 38.21
N ILE A 22 -3.42 7.85 36.98
CA ILE A 22 -3.91 6.56 36.45
C ILE A 22 -3.04 5.38 36.90
N THR A 23 -3.68 4.22 37.08
CA THR A 23 -2.96 2.98 37.42
C THR A 23 -2.27 2.40 36.19
N LYS A 24 -1.34 1.46 36.41
CA LYS A 24 -0.69 0.75 35.32
C LYS A 24 -1.68 -0.14 34.58
N GLU A 25 -2.61 -0.76 35.30
CA GLU A 25 -3.65 -1.63 34.75
C GLU A 25 -4.59 -0.85 33.82
N GLN A 26 -4.91 0.41 34.16
CA GLN A 26 -5.64 1.30 33.26
C GLN A 26 -4.83 1.64 32.01
N TRP A 27 -3.55 1.95 32.16
CA TRP A 27 -2.67 2.24 31.02
C TRP A 27 -2.53 1.05 30.06
N ASP A 28 -2.45 -0.16 30.60
CA ASP A 28 -2.27 -1.41 29.85
C ASP A 28 -3.60 -1.93 29.27
N ASP A 29 -4.75 -1.38 29.65
CA ASP A 29 -6.06 -1.70 29.06
C ASP A 29 -6.32 -0.90 27.78
N TRP A 30 -6.43 -1.62 26.66
CA TRP A 30 -6.72 -1.00 25.37
C TRP A 30 -8.10 -0.33 25.31
N HIS A 31 -9.11 -0.82 26.06
CA HIS A 31 -10.41 -0.15 26.13
C HIS A 31 -10.29 1.19 26.83
N TRP A 32 -9.48 1.27 27.90
CA TRP A 32 -9.18 2.53 28.57
C TRP A 32 -8.46 3.50 27.61
N GLN A 33 -7.46 3.02 26.86
CA GLN A 33 -6.76 3.82 25.84
C GLN A 33 -7.73 4.41 24.81
N LEU A 34 -8.71 3.64 24.32
CA LEU A 34 -9.71 4.10 23.35
C LEU A 34 -10.77 5.03 23.96
N THR A 35 -11.09 4.84 25.24
CA THR A 35 -12.08 5.67 25.94
C THR A 35 -11.51 7.06 26.26
N ASN A 36 -10.20 7.14 26.50
CA ASN A 36 -9.50 8.35 26.95
C ASN A 36 -8.67 9.02 25.84
N THR A 37 -9.02 8.78 24.58
CA THR A 37 -8.41 9.46 23.43
C THR A 37 -8.57 10.97 23.51
N ILE A 38 -7.53 11.70 23.15
CA ILE A 38 -7.55 13.16 23.01
C ILE A 38 -8.38 13.51 21.77
N LYS A 39 -9.48 14.24 21.99
CA LYS A 39 -10.43 14.67 20.95
C LYS A 39 -10.69 16.17 20.95
N THR A 40 -10.17 16.90 21.94
CA THR A 40 -10.41 18.33 22.12
C THR A 40 -9.10 19.11 22.14
N LEU A 41 -9.18 20.39 21.80
CA LEU A 41 -8.06 21.32 21.90
C LEU A 41 -7.55 21.42 23.35
N ASP A 42 -8.47 21.50 24.31
CA ASP A 42 -8.12 21.66 25.74
C ASP A 42 -7.37 20.44 26.28
N ASP A 43 -7.77 19.23 25.88
CA ASP A 43 -7.04 18.02 26.26
C ASP A 43 -5.65 17.99 25.60
N LEU A 44 -5.55 18.39 24.33
CA LEU A 44 -4.27 18.40 23.62
C LEU A 44 -3.28 19.42 24.24
N LYS A 45 -3.76 20.59 24.67
CA LYS A 45 -2.96 21.62 25.37
C LYS A 45 -2.37 21.13 26.70
N LYS A 46 -2.99 20.16 27.36
CA LYS A 46 -2.46 19.52 28.57
C LYS A 46 -1.34 18.52 28.28
N VAL A 47 -1.13 18.16 27.02
CA VAL A 47 -0.10 17.21 26.60
C VAL A 47 1.06 17.94 25.94
N VAL A 48 0.82 18.79 24.95
CA VAL A 48 1.88 19.48 24.20
C VAL A 48 1.64 20.99 24.15
N ASN A 49 2.73 21.76 24.03
CA ASN A 49 2.68 23.20 23.85
C ASN A 49 2.39 23.49 22.37
N LEU A 50 1.12 23.76 22.04
CA LEU A 50 0.64 23.96 20.67
C LEU A 50 1.10 25.30 20.08
N THR A 51 1.34 25.30 18.78
CA THR A 51 1.51 26.53 17.98
C THR A 51 0.14 27.06 17.55
N GLU A 52 0.08 28.32 17.14
CA GLU A 52 -1.16 28.90 16.58
C GLU A 52 -1.69 28.10 15.38
N GLU A 53 -0.79 27.57 14.54
CA GLU A 53 -1.14 26.75 13.37
C GLU A 53 -1.82 25.43 13.77
N GLU A 54 -1.36 24.79 14.85
CA GLU A 54 -1.95 23.55 15.34
C GLU A 54 -3.25 23.80 16.11
N GLU A 55 -3.33 24.89 16.89
CA GLU A 55 -4.59 25.27 17.53
C GLU A 55 -5.68 25.50 16.48
N GLU A 56 -5.35 26.20 15.40
CA GLU A 56 -6.28 26.41 14.29
C GLU A 56 -6.58 25.10 13.55
N GLY A 57 -5.56 24.28 13.29
CA GLY A 57 -5.71 22.94 12.72
C GLY A 57 -6.71 22.07 13.49
N VAL A 58 -6.65 22.07 14.82
CA VAL A 58 -7.60 21.31 15.65
C VAL A 58 -9.02 21.85 15.50
N LYS A 59 -9.23 23.17 15.46
CA LYS A 59 -10.56 23.77 15.28
C LYS A 59 -11.19 23.39 13.94
N ILE A 60 -10.40 23.38 12.87
CA ILE A 60 -10.87 23.02 11.53
C ILE A 60 -10.86 21.50 11.25
N SER A 61 -10.36 20.68 12.18
CA SER A 61 -10.27 19.21 11.99
C SER A 61 -11.62 18.53 11.74
N LEU A 62 -12.72 19.15 12.17
CA LEU A 62 -14.09 18.70 11.86
C LEU A 62 -14.46 18.81 10.38
N GLN A 63 -13.76 19.64 9.60
CA GLN A 63 -13.93 19.79 8.15
C GLN A 63 -12.99 18.88 7.35
N THR A 64 -12.09 18.16 8.03
CA THR A 64 -11.06 17.33 7.40
C THR A 64 -11.14 15.90 7.94
N ILE A 65 -10.12 15.43 8.65
CA ILE A 65 -10.16 14.16 9.41
C ILE A 65 -10.03 14.52 10.90
N PRO A 66 -10.89 13.98 11.77
CA PRO A 66 -11.03 14.46 13.13
C PRO A 66 -9.78 14.23 13.98
N LEU A 67 -9.62 15.04 15.04
CA LEU A 67 -8.64 14.78 16.08
C LEU A 67 -9.04 13.53 16.88
N ASN A 68 -8.17 12.53 16.91
CA ASN A 68 -8.26 11.39 17.80
C ASN A 68 -6.84 10.86 18.04
N ILE A 69 -6.37 10.88 19.28
CA ILE A 69 -5.03 10.40 19.63
C ILE A 69 -5.11 9.61 20.93
N THR A 70 -4.61 8.37 20.94
CA THR A 70 -4.56 7.57 22.18
C THR A 70 -3.60 8.19 23.20
N PRO A 71 -3.87 8.03 24.51
CA PRO A 71 -2.94 8.41 25.55
C PRO A 71 -1.52 7.89 25.33
N TYR A 72 -1.41 6.60 24.99
CA TYR A 72 -0.13 5.97 24.67
C TYR A 72 0.63 6.70 23.57
N TYR A 73 0.03 6.96 22.40
CA TYR A 73 0.75 7.57 21.30
C TYR A 73 1.09 9.04 21.57
N ALA A 74 0.17 9.75 22.24
CA ALA A 74 0.39 11.13 22.66
C ALA A 74 1.53 11.27 23.70
N SER A 75 1.74 10.26 24.55
CA SER A 75 2.86 10.25 25.50
C SER A 75 4.25 10.22 24.83
N LEU A 76 4.32 9.75 23.58
CA LEU A 76 5.57 9.70 22.80
C LEU A 76 5.98 11.07 22.23
N MET A 77 5.10 12.07 22.32
CA MET A 77 5.39 13.40 21.78
C MET A 77 6.38 14.16 22.66
N ASN A 78 7.36 14.79 22.02
CA ASN A 78 8.04 15.92 22.63
C ASN A 78 7.05 17.10 22.76
N PRO A 79 6.84 17.67 23.95
CA PRO A 79 5.86 18.73 24.17
C PRO A 79 6.25 20.06 23.52
N ASP A 80 7.54 20.30 23.30
CA ASP A 80 8.08 21.60 22.88
C ASP A 80 8.59 21.61 21.44
N ASP A 81 9.06 20.47 20.92
CA ASP A 81 9.63 20.40 19.57
C ASP A 81 8.57 20.08 18.52
N VAL A 82 8.19 21.09 17.74
CA VAL A 82 7.24 20.98 16.62
C VAL A 82 7.71 20.03 15.52
N ARG A 83 9.01 19.74 15.44
CA ARG A 83 9.60 18.78 14.49
C ARG A 83 9.50 17.33 14.98
N CYS A 84 8.86 17.11 16.13
CA CYS A 84 8.63 15.77 16.66
C CYS A 84 7.83 14.92 15.66
N PRO A 85 8.38 13.81 15.12
CA PRO A 85 7.70 13.04 14.08
C PRO A 85 6.44 12.33 14.58
N ILE A 86 6.31 12.11 15.90
CA ILE A 86 5.05 11.59 16.49
C ILE A 86 3.96 12.66 16.38
N ARG A 87 4.29 13.90 16.76
CA ARG A 87 3.41 15.07 16.74
C ARG A 87 2.98 15.39 15.30
N MET A 88 3.93 15.47 14.37
CA MET A 88 3.66 15.72 12.95
C MET A 88 2.68 14.68 12.35
N GLN A 89 2.68 13.44 12.83
CA GLN A 89 1.79 12.40 12.32
C GLN A 89 0.37 12.42 12.93
N SER A 90 0.12 13.18 14.00
CA SER A 90 -1.10 13.07 14.80
C SER A 90 -1.77 14.39 15.21
N VAL A 91 -1.02 15.48 15.33
CA VAL A 91 -1.57 16.81 15.63
C VAL A 91 -1.95 17.51 14.32
N PRO A 92 -3.23 17.93 14.14
CA PRO A 92 -3.68 18.61 12.93
C PRO A 92 -3.00 19.96 12.73
N LEU A 93 -2.74 20.32 11.48
CA LEU A 93 -2.27 21.66 11.08
C LEU A 93 -3.36 22.39 10.26
N SER A 94 -3.43 23.71 10.38
CA SER A 94 -4.36 24.50 9.56
C SER A 94 -4.10 24.35 8.05
N ALA A 95 -2.86 24.04 7.65
CA ALA A 95 -2.50 23.76 6.26
C ALA A 95 -3.25 22.55 5.65
N GLU A 96 -3.84 21.68 6.45
CA GLU A 96 -4.56 20.49 5.97
C GLU A 96 -5.90 20.79 5.29
N ILE A 97 -6.38 22.05 5.37
CA ILE A 97 -7.53 22.53 4.59
C ILE A 97 -7.15 22.89 3.16
N MET A 98 -5.85 23.11 2.90
CA MET A 98 -5.36 23.54 1.61
C MET A 98 -5.33 22.37 0.63
N LYS A 99 -6.16 22.45 -0.41
CA LYS A 99 -6.18 21.48 -1.50
C LYS A 99 -5.24 21.91 -2.61
N SER A 100 -4.31 21.04 -3.01
CA SER A 100 -3.49 21.27 -4.20
C SER A 100 -4.26 20.97 -5.49
N HIS A 101 -3.80 21.48 -6.63
CA HIS A 101 -4.41 21.19 -7.93
C HIS A 101 -4.43 19.68 -8.28
N TYR A 102 -3.51 18.91 -7.70
CA TYR A 102 -3.37 17.47 -7.93
C TYR A 102 -4.08 16.62 -6.87
N ASP A 103 -4.67 17.25 -5.86
CA ASP A 103 -5.32 16.53 -4.79
C ASP A 103 -6.66 15.95 -5.27
N LEU A 104 -6.97 14.73 -4.84
CA LEU A 104 -8.21 14.01 -5.12
C LEU A 104 -8.80 13.51 -3.81
N GLU A 105 -10.12 13.44 -3.72
CA GLU A 105 -10.82 12.90 -2.55
C GLU A 105 -10.56 11.39 -2.42
N ASP A 106 -10.69 10.64 -3.52
CA ASP A 106 -10.30 9.24 -3.66
C ASP A 106 -9.25 9.07 -4.77
N PRO A 107 -7.96 9.32 -4.51
CA PRO A 107 -6.95 9.23 -5.55
C PRO A 107 -6.74 7.81 -6.07
N LEU A 108 -7.22 6.79 -5.37
CA LEU A 108 -6.93 5.39 -5.65
C LEU A 108 -8.14 4.64 -6.24
N ASP A 109 -9.23 5.34 -6.54
CA ASP A 109 -10.50 4.79 -7.04
C ASP A 109 -10.97 3.57 -6.23
N GLU A 110 -10.78 3.61 -4.91
CA GLU A 110 -11.24 2.53 -4.03
C GLU A 110 -12.76 2.41 -4.00
N ASP A 111 -13.46 3.53 -4.18
CA ASP A 111 -14.92 3.61 -4.20
C ASP A 111 -15.50 3.33 -5.61
N GLU A 112 -14.71 3.53 -6.67
CA GLU A 112 -15.10 3.20 -8.06
C GLU A 112 -14.85 1.73 -8.39
N ASP A 113 -13.73 1.15 -7.94
CA ASP A 113 -13.42 -0.29 -8.03
C ASP A 113 -14.18 -1.12 -6.96
N SER A 114 -15.38 -0.67 -6.56
CA SER A 114 -16.16 -1.24 -5.45
C SER A 114 -17.45 -1.93 -5.92
N PRO A 115 -17.46 -3.27 -6.07
CA PRO A 115 -18.64 -4.02 -6.50
C PRO A 115 -19.77 -4.02 -5.47
N VAL A 116 -19.44 -3.89 -4.18
CA VAL A 116 -20.39 -3.74 -3.07
C VAL A 116 -19.78 -2.83 -1.99
N PRO A 117 -20.58 -2.06 -1.24
CA PRO A 117 -20.04 -1.17 -0.21
C PRO A 117 -19.09 -1.88 0.76
N GLY A 118 -17.86 -1.37 0.87
CA GLY A 118 -16.82 -1.92 1.72
C GLY A 118 -15.91 -2.97 1.08
N ILE A 119 -16.11 -3.33 -0.19
CA ILE A 119 -15.16 -4.14 -0.96
C ILE A 119 -14.55 -3.28 -2.06
N THR A 120 -13.22 -3.25 -2.17
CA THR A 120 -12.54 -2.81 -3.39
C THR A 120 -11.93 -4.04 -4.06
N HIS A 121 -12.38 -4.36 -5.27
CA HIS A 121 -11.88 -5.48 -6.08
C HIS A 121 -11.15 -4.97 -7.33
N ARG A 122 -9.95 -4.45 -7.10
CA ARG A 122 -9.09 -3.83 -8.12
C ARG A 122 -8.16 -4.82 -8.83
N TYR A 123 -7.65 -5.80 -8.09
CA TYR A 123 -6.70 -6.78 -8.61
C TYR A 123 -7.40 -8.11 -8.87
N PRO A 124 -6.92 -8.92 -9.83
CA PRO A 124 -7.66 -10.10 -10.29
C PRO A 124 -8.00 -11.14 -9.21
N ASP A 125 -7.17 -11.30 -8.18
CA ASP A 125 -7.22 -12.46 -7.27
C ASP A 125 -7.47 -12.08 -5.80
N ARG A 126 -7.74 -10.80 -5.52
CA ARG A 126 -7.74 -10.30 -4.14
C ARG A 126 -8.56 -9.04 -3.94
N VAL A 127 -9.10 -8.90 -2.73
CA VAL A 127 -9.94 -7.77 -2.34
C VAL A 127 -9.45 -7.05 -1.10
N LEU A 128 -9.76 -5.75 -1.04
CA LEU A 128 -9.73 -4.95 0.18
C LEU A 128 -11.13 -4.98 0.80
N PHE A 129 -11.23 -5.33 2.09
CA PHE A 129 -12.48 -5.39 2.83
C PHE A 129 -12.45 -4.40 4.00
N LEU A 130 -13.20 -3.29 3.87
CA LEU A 130 -13.32 -2.24 4.89
C LEU A 130 -14.31 -2.69 5.98
N VAL A 131 -13.80 -3.05 7.16
CA VAL A 131 -14.60 -3.61 8.25
C VAL A 131 -14.99 -2.58 9.31
N THR A 132 -14.39 -1.39 9.27
CA THR A 132 -14.67 -0.25 10.16
C THR A 132 -14.18 1.04 9.54
N ASN A 133 -14.81 2.17 9.87
CA ASN A 133 -14.29 3.51 9.52
C ASN A 133 -13.53 4.17 10.67
N GLN A 134 -13.38 3.51 11.80
CA GLN A 134 -12.77 4.10 12.99
C GLN A 134 -11.27 3.76 13.07
N CYS A 135 -10.48 4.70 13.60
CA CYS A 135 -9.10 4.48 14.04
C CYS A 135 -8.95 4.91 15.50
N SER A 136 -8.05 4.27 16.24
CA SER A 136 -7.63 4.71 17.58
C SER A 136 -6.81 6.01 17.55
N MET A 137 -6.10 6.23 16.45
CA MET A 137 -5.41 7.46 16.13
C MET A 137 -5.60 7.77 14.64
N TYR A 138 -6.06 8.98 14.32
CA TYR A 138 -6.22 9.41 12.94
C TYR A 138 -4.92 10.04 12.42
N CYS A 139 -4.18 9.28 11.59
CA CYS A 139 -2.95 9.77 10.97
C CYS A 139 -3.21 11.02 10.12
N ARG A 140 -2.38 12.05 10.27
CA ARG A 140 -2.53 13.30 9.50
C ARG A 140 -2.27 13.17 8.00
N TYR A 141 -1.59 12.10 7.60
CA TYR A 141 -1.31 11.73 6.21
C TYR A 141 -2.24 10.61 5.69
N CYS A 142 -3.42 10.38 6.31
CA CYS A 142 -4.29 9.26 5.96
C CYS A 142 -4.83 9.35 4.52
N THR A 143 -4.50 8.35 3.70
CA THR A 143 -5.03 8.19 2.33
C THR A 143 -6.57 8.15 2.31
N ARG A 144 -7.16 7.47 3.30
CA ARG A 144 -8.61 7.26 3.43
C ARG A 144 -9.27 8.31 4.31
N ARG A 145 -8.78 9.55 4.34
CA ARG A 145 -9.41 10.64 5.13
C ARG A 145 -10.86 10.93 4.73
N ARG A 146 -11.25 10.62 3.49
CA ARG A 146 -12.66 10.66 3.00
C ARG A 146 -13.60 9.64 3.68
N PHE A 147 -13.03 8.63 4.35
CA PHE A 147 -13.77 7.52 4.95
C PHE A 147 -13.51 7.42 6.46
N SER A 148 -12.24 7.48 6.86
CA SER A 148 -11.79 7.28 8.23
C SER A 148 -12.26 8.43 9.14
N GLY A 149 -12.98 8.09 10.20
CA GLY A 149 -13.53 9.04 11.17
C GLY A 149 -14.71 9.85 10.66
N GLN A 150 -15.18 9.61 9.44
CA GLN A 150 -16.28 10.38 8.86
C GLN A 150 -17.64 9.98 9.44
N VAL A 151 -18.49 10.99 9.64
CA VAL A 151 -19.85 10.82 10.15
C VAL A 151 -20.70 10.09 9.10
N GLY A 152 -21.49 9.10 9.55
CA GLY A 152 -22.37 8.33 8.66
C GLY A 152 -21.71 7.17 7.90
N MET A 153 -20.38 7.01 8.00
CA MET A 153 -19.64 5.95 7.31
C MET A 153 -19.40 4.69 8.17
N ALA A 154 -20.20 4.49 9.23
CA ALA A 154 -20.11 3.30 10.08
C ALA A 154 -20.41 2.04 9.26
N VAL A 155 -19.76 0.92 9.60
CA VAL A 155 -19.89 -0.35 8.87
C VAL A 155 -20.83 -1.30 9.64
N PRO A 156 -22.13 -1.36 9.29
CA PRO A 156 -23.07 -2.25 9.98
C PRO A 156 -22.87 -3.71 9.56
N LYS A 157 -23.34 -4.64 10.41
CA LYS A 157 -23.27 -6.09 10.12
C LYS A 157 -23.82 -6.46 8.73
N LYS A 158 -24.94 -5.86 8.32
CA LYS A 158 -25.53 -6.11 6.99
C LYS A 158 -24.58 -5.80 5.83
N GLN A 159 -23.71 -4.78 5.98
CA GLN A 159 -22.69 -4.47 4.99
C GLN A 159 -21.57 -5.51 5.01
N LEU A 160 -21.11 -5.94 6.20
CA LEU A 160 -20.13 -7.03 6.34
C LEU A 160 -20.63 -8.32 5.68
N ASP A 161 -21.90 -8.67 5.90
CA ASP A 161 -22.51 -9.88 5.33
C ASP A 161 -22.54 -9.79 3.79
N ARG A 162 -22.94 -8.65 3.21
CA ARG A 162 -22.92 -8.44 1.75
C ARG A 162 -21.52 -8.55 1.15
N ALA A 163 -20.51 -8.06 1.86
CA ALA A 163 -19.12 -8.14 1.43
C ALA A 163 -18.60 -9.59 1.46
N ILE A 164 -18.93 -10.34 2.53
CA ILE A 164 -18.63 -11.77 2.64
C ILE A 164 -19.35 -12.57 1.54
N ASP A 165 -20.62 -12.25 1.25
CA ASP A 165 -21.39 -12.88 0.18
C ASP A 165 -20.79 -12.60 -1.20
N TYR A 166 -20.30 -11.37 -1.44
CA TYR A 166 -19.56 -11.06 -2.66
C TYR A 166 -18.31 -11.97 -2.77
N ILE A 167 -17.49 -12.04 -1.73
CA ILE A 167 -16.29 -12.90 -1.74
C ILE A 167 -16.65 -14.37 -1.98
N ARG A 168 -17.73 -14.86 -1.36
CA ARG A 168 -18.22 -16.24 -1.53
C ARG A 168 -18.62 -16.56 -2.96
N ASN A 169 -19.15 -15.58 -3.70
CA ASN A 169 -19.68 -15.78 -5.05
C ASN A 169 -18.66 -15.54 -6.18
N ASN A 170 -17.40 -15.20 -5.86
CA ASN A 170 -16.35 -14.91 -6.84
C ASN A 170 -15.12 -15.79 -6.51
N GLU A 171 -15.01 -16.93 -7.20
CA GLU A 171 -14.03 -17.99 -6.92
C GLU A 171 -12.58 -17.60 -7.18
N GLU A 172 -12.34 -16.54 -7.96
CA GLU A 172 -11.00 -16.01 -8.24
C GLU A 172 -10.35 -15.34 -7.02
N ILE A 173 -11.14 -14.98 -6.00
CA ILE A 173 -10.66 -14.25 -4.81
C ILE A 173 -10.01 -15.21 -3.82
N ARG A 174 -8.68 -15.30 -3.87
CA ARG A 174 -7.88 -16.12 -2.94
C ARG A 174 -7.32 -15.36 -1.74
N ASP A 175 -7.18 -14.03 -1.82
CA ASP A 175 -6.60 -13.18 -0.76
C ASP A 175 -7.55 -12.06 -0.35
N VAL A 176 -7.90 -12.02 0.94
CA VAL A 176 -8.81 -11.02 1.52
C VAL A 176 -8.06 -10.17 2.55
N LEU A 177 -7.94 -8.86 2.29
CA LEU A 177 -7.33 -7.91 3.22
C LEU A 177 -8.40 -7.17 4.04
N LEU A 178 -8.54 -7.52 5.32
CA LEU A 178 -9.31 -6.76 6.28
C LEU A 178 -8.62 -5.43 6.58
N SER A 179 -9.32 -4.32 6.39
CA SER A 179 -8.82 -2.96 6.52
C SER A 179 -9.97 -2.02 6.88
N GLY A 180 -9.86 -0.73 6.56
CA GLY A 180 -10.83 0.29 6.91
C GLY A 180 -10.11 1.56 7.36
N GLY A 181 -10.54 2.08 8.50
CA GLY A 181 -9.69 2.88 9.37
C GLY A 181 -8.57 2.01 9.97
N ASP A 182 -8.89 1.24 10.99
CA ASP A 182 -7.99 0.22 11.57
C ASP A 182 -8.74 -1.08 11.85
N ALA A 183 -8.37 -2.18 11.17
CA ALA A 183 -9.10 -3.44 11.26
C ALA A 183 -9.02 -4.14 12.64
N LEU A 184 -8.11 -3.74 13.53
CA LEU A 184 -8.11 -4.22 14.91
C LEU A 184 -8.85 -3.31 15.89
N LEU A 185 -9.50 -2.24 15.41
CA LEU A 185 -10.37 -1.43 16.27
C LEU A 185 -11.73 -2.09 16.52
N ILE A 186 -12.15 -3.04 15.67
CA ILE A 186 -13.31 -3.88 15.96
C ILE A 186 -12.99 -4.82 17.13
N ASN A 187 -14.00 -5.13 17.92
CA ASN A 187 -13.85 -6.05 19.04
C ASN A 187 -13.62 -7.49 18.55
N ASP A 188 -13.09 -8.31 19.46
CA ASP A 188 -12.71 -9.70 19.17
C ASP A 188 -13.87 -10.55 18.63
N LYS A 189 -15.11 -10.31 19.06
CA LYS A 189 -16.28 -11.07 18.59
C LYS A 189 -16.58 -10.79 17.12
N ILE A 190 -16.51 -9.53 16.70
CA ILE A 190 -16.74 -9.13 15.31
C ILE A 190 -15.57 -9.62 14.44
N LEU A 191 -14.34 -9.50 14.93
CA LEU A 191 -13.16 -10.00 14.21
C LEU A 191 -13.25 -11.52 14.01
N GLU A 192 -13.54 -12.28 15.06
CA GLU A 192 -13.68 -13.74 15.00
C GLU A 192 -14.83 -14.14 14.06
N TYR A 193 -15.96 -13.43 14.06
CA TYR A 193 -17.05 -13.64 13.10
C TYR A 193 -16.60 -13.48 11.64
N ILE A 194 -15.85 -12.43 11.32
CA ILE A 194 -15.36 -12.18 9.96
C ILE A 194 -14.36 -13.27 9.57
N LEU A 195 -13.40 -13.58 10.45
CA LEU A 195 -12.37 -14.60 10.20
C LEU A 195 -12.99 -15.98 9.96
N SER A 196 -13.94 -16.41 10.81
CA SER A 196 -14.62 -17.69 10.65
C SER A 196 -15.42 -17.73 9.35
N SER A 197 -16.18 -16.67 9.06
CA SER A 197 -17.02 -16.60 7.86
C SER A 197 -16.20 -16.63 6.56
N LEU A 198 -15.01 -16.03 6.55
CA LEU A 198 -14.09 -16.09 5.41
C LEU A 198 -13.40 -17.45 5.31
N ARG A 199 -13.09 -18.09 6.43
CA ARG A 199 -12.51 -19.46 6.42
C ARG A 199 -13.48 -20.53 5.96
N ASP A 200 -14.78 -20.29 6.09
CA ASP A 200 -15.83 -21.16 5.53
C ASP A 200 -15.94 -21.09 3.99
N ILE A 201 -15.19 -20.19 3.33
CA ILE A 201 -15.17 -20.04 1.88
C ILE A 201 -13.96 -20.80 1.32
N PRO A 202 -14.15 -21.93 0.59
CA PRO A 202 -13.06 -22.83 0.22
C PRO A 202 -11.92 -22.21 -0.58
N HIS A 203 -12.23 -21.27 -1.48
CA HIS A 203 -11.23 -20.61 -2.34
C HIS A 203 -10.45 -19.49 -1.63
N VAL A 204 -10.85 -19.07 -0.44
CA VAL A 204 -10.12 -18.04 0.33
C VAL A 204 -8.91 -18.66 1.02
N GLU A 205 -7.76 -18.55 0.37
CA GLU A 205 -6.49 -19.07 0.86
C GLU A 205 -5.92 -18.22 1.98
N ILE A 206 -5.83 -16.89 1.78
CA ILE A 206 -5.10 -15.97 2.67
C ILE A 206 -6.06 -14.91 3.23
N ILE A 207 -6.03 -14.73 4.55
CA ILE A 207 -6.62 -13.55 5.19
C ILE A 207 -5.50 -12.67 5.70
N ARG A 208 -5.58 -11.37 5.42
CA ARG A 208 -4.61 -10.38 5.89
C ARG A 208 -5.31 -9.28 6.66
N ILE A 209 -4.61 -8.70 7.62
CA ILE A 209 -5.14 -7.61 8.45
C ILE A 209 -4.23 -6.38 8.31
N GLY A 210 -4.78 -5.26 7.87
CA GLY A 210 -4.15 -3.95 7.90
C GLY A 210 -4.51 -3.21 9.19
N THR A 211 -3.51 -2.91 10.02
CA THR A 211 -3.74 -2.29 11.33
C THR A 211 -2.54 -1.48 11.81
N ARG A 212 -2.80 -0.32 12.41
CA ARG A 212 -1.77 0.50 13.06
C ARG A 212 -1.70 0.22 14.57
N ALA A 213 -2.45 -0.78 15.06
CA ALA A 213 -2.53 -1.09 16.49
C ALA A 213 -1.19 -1.35 17.19
N PRO A 214 -0.26 -2.16 16.63
CA PRO A 214 1.06 -2.34 17.23
C PRO A 214 1.85 -1.03 17.43
N VAL A 215 1.50 0.03 16.69
CA VAL A 215 2.21 1.31 16.67
C VAL A 215 1.57 2.32 17.61
N VAL A 216 0.24 2.48 17.56
CA VAL A 216 -0.46 3.61 18.21
C VAL A 216 -1.27 3.21 19.44
N PHE A 217 -1.46 1.93 19.71
CA PHE A 217 -2.15 1.40 20.90
C PHE A 217 -1.83 -0.08 21.08
N PRO A 218 -0.55 -0.43 21.30
CA PRO A 218 -0.05 -1.81 21.31
C PRO A 218 -0.76 -2.73 22.32
N GLN A 219 -1.40 -2.14 23.34
CA GLN A 219 -2.25 -2.83 24.31
C GLN A 219 -3.36 -3.67 23.64
N ARG A 220 -3.78 -3.32 22.42
CA ARG A 220 -4.79 -4.09 21.67
C ARG A 220 -4.33 -5.50 21.32
N ILE A 221 -3.01 -5.74 21.28
CA ILE A 221 -2.44 -7.05 21.02
C ILE A 221 -2.39 -7.88 22.30
N THR A 222 -3.53 -8.48 22.62
CA THR A 222 -3.72 -9.34 23.78
C THR A 222 -3.47 -10.81 23.46
N THR A 223 -3.30 -11.63 24.49
CA THR A 223 -3.19 -13.09 24.36
C THR A 223 -4.44 -13.70 23.73
N GLU A 224 -5.61 -13.15 24.05
CA GLU A 224 -6.91 -13.57 23.52
C GLU A 224 -7.00 -13.28 22.02
N LEU A 225 -6.61 -12.07 21.58
CA LEU A 225 -6.55 -11.73 20.17
C LEU A 225 -5.61 -12.68 19.42
N CYS A 226 -4.39 -12.87 19.92
CA CYS A 226 -3.42 -13.78 19.32
C CYS A 226 -3.95 -15.22 19.23
N SER A 227 -4.70 -15.67 20.24
CA SER A 227 -5.35 -16.98 20.24
C SER A 227 -6.43 -17.08 19.17
N ILE A 228 -7.23 -16.03 18.96
CA ILE A 228 -8.23 -15.96 17.87
C ILE A 228 -7.52 -16.05 16.53
N LEU A 229 -6.52 -15.19 16.27
CA LEU A 229 -5.80 -15.16 14.99
C LEU A 229 -5.18 -16.52 14.63
N LYS A 230 -4.61 -17.21 15.63
CA LYS A 230 -4.00 -18.53 15.46
C LYS A 230 -4.98 -19.63 15.01
N LYS A 231 -6.26 -19.55 15.40
CA LYS A 231 -7.30 -20.52 15.00
C LYS A 231 -7.59 -20.50 13.50
N TYR A 232 -7.39 -19.35 12.83
CA TYR A 232 -7.84 -19.12 11.46
C TYR A 232 -6.68 -19.00 10.45
N HIS A 233 -5.50 -19.54 10.78
CA HIS A 233 -4.34 -19.53 9.89
C HIS A 233 -4.62 -20.16 8.51
N PRO A 234 -3.94 -19.71 7.44
CA PRO A 234 -2.91 -18.66 7.44
C PRO A 234 -3.49 -17.24 7.52
N VAL A 235 -3.00 -16.47 8.50
CA VAL A 235 -3.33 -15.06 8.71
C VAL A 235 -2.04 -14.26 8.68
N TRP A 236 -2.02 -13.17 7.92
CA TRP A 236 -0.91 -12.22 7.88
C TRP A 236 -1.36 -10.88 8.43
N LEU A 237 -0.42 -10.09 8.94
CA LEU A 237 -0.71 -8.75 9.43
C LEU A 237 0.29 -7.75 8.86
N ASN A 238 -0.20 -6.64 8.33
CA ASN A 238 0.64 -5.52 7.91
C ASN A 238 0.37 -4.33 8.84
N THR A 239 1.44 -3.83 9.46
CA THR A 239 1.40 -2.65 10.34
C THR A 239 2.10 -1.43 9.77
N HIS A 240 2.07 -0.28 10.46
CA HIS A 240 2.36 1.03 9.86
C HIS A 240 3.26 1.92 10.75
N PHE A 241 4.48 1.45 11.02
CA PHE A 241 5.59 2.26 11.53
C PHE A 241 6.17 3.15 10.42
N ASN A 242 6.46 4.41 10.76
CA ASN A 242 7.15 5.39 9.91
C ASN A 242 8.46 5.89 10.53
N THR A 243 8.68 5.71 11.83
CA THR A 243 9.93 6.10 12.49
C THR A 243 10.30 5.18 13.64
N SER A 244 11.61 5.01 13.90
CA SER A 244 12.10 4.23 15.06
C SER A 244 11.66 4.79 16.41
N ILE A 245 11.17 6.02 16.48
CA ILE A 245 10.62 6.58 17.72
C ILE A 245 9.31 5.87 18.12
N GLU A 246 8.59 5.29 17.17
CA GLU A 246 7.36 4.53 17.44
C GLU A 246 7.65 3.10 17.94
N LEU A 247 8.88 2.60 17.79
CA LEU A 247 9.33 1.29 18.26
C LEU A 247 9.65 1.33 19.77
N THR A 248 8.62 1.53 20.58
CA THR A 248 8.65 1.45 22.05
C THR A 248 8.76 0.00 22.53
N ASP A 249 8.95 -0.23 23.83
CA ASP A 249 8.99 -1.60 24.35
C ASP A 249 7.60 -2.26 24.29
N GLU A 250 6.53 -1.50 24.50
CA GLU A 250 5.14 -1.96 24.33
C GLU A 250 4.84 -2.35 22.86
N ALA A 251 5.31 -1.55 21.90
CA ALA A 251 5.15 -1.84 20.47
C ALA A 251 5.94 -3.09 20.05
N LYS A 252 7.17 -3.25 20.57
CA LYS A 252 7.97 -4.47 20.35
C LYS A 252 7.27 -5.69 20.93
N GLU A 253 6.77 -5.62 22.15
CA GLU A 253 6.04 -6.73 22.79
C GLU A 253 4.78 -7.11 22.00
N ALA A 254 4.03 -6.12 21.51
CA ALA A 254 2.88 -6.35 20.65
C ALA A 254 3.25 -7.09 19.35
N CYS A 255 4.31 -6.64 18.66
CA CYS A 255 4.80 -7.34 17.48
C CYS A 255 5.28 -8.77 17.80
N GLU A 256 5.99 -8.96 18.91
CA GLU A 256 6.48 -10.26 19.37
C GLU A 256 5.33 -11.24 19.68
N LYS A 257 4.25 -10.78 20.32
CA LYS A 257 3.04 -11.59 20.55
C LYS A 257 2.44 -12.09 19.24
N LEU A 258 2.33 -11.22 18.23
CA LEU A 258 1.80 -11.59 16.91
C LEU A 258 2.66 -12.65 16.22
N VAL A 259 3.96 -12.42 16.11
CA VAL A 259 4.85 -13.38 15.44
C VAL A 259 4.97 -14.70 16.22
N ASN A 260 4.94 -14.67 17.55
CA ASN A 260 4.93 -15.88 18.39
C ASN A 260 3.61 -16.65 18.27
N ALA A 261 2.51 -15.97 17.94
CA ALA A 261 1.24 -16.62 17.62
C ALA A 261 1.24 -17.32 16.24
N GLY A 262 2.30 -17.14 15.44
CA GLY A 262 2.41 -17.68 14.08
C GLY A 262 1.96 -16.73 12.97
N VAL A 263 1.65 -15.47 13.29
CA VAL A 263 1.23 -14.46 12.30
C VAL A 263 2.46 -13.77 11.72
N PRO A 264 2.77 -13.90 10.41
CA PRO A 264 3.81 -13.12 9.79
C PRO A 264 3.43 -11.63 9.78
N VAL A 265 4.32 -10.78 10.29
CA VAL A 265 4.08 -9.34 10.39
C VAL A 265 4.93 -8.59 9.37
N GLY A 266 4.27 -7.87 8.47
CA GLY A 266 4.89 -6.92 7.55
C GLY A 266 4.73 -5.47 8.04
N ASN A 267 5.56 -4.56 7.53
CA ASN A 267 5.42 -3.13 7.75
C ASN A 267 5.30 -2.35 6.43
N GLN A 268 4.32 -1.44 6.41
CA GLN A 268 4.06 -0.48 5.36
C GLN A 268 4.34 0.92 5.91
N SER A 269 5.44 1.53 5.47
CA SER A 269 5.74 2.94 5.76
C SER A 269 5.29 3.82 4.61
N VAL A 270 5.13 5.12 4.87
CA VAL A 270 4.96 6.16 3.84
C VAL A 270 6.16 7.10 3.92
N ILE A 271 6.69 7.55 2.78
CA ILE A 271 7.70 8.62 2.77
C ILE A 271 6.98 9.93 3.10
N LEU A 272 7.34 10.51 4.23
CA LEU A 272 6.73 11.70 4.78
C LEU A 272 7.81 12.76 5.03
N THR A 273 7.65 13.92 4.38
CA THR A 273 8.56 15.07 4.50
C THR A 273 8.73 15.48 5.96
N GLY A 274 9.99 15.57 6.41
CA GLY A 274 10.35 15.97 7.78
C GLY A 274 10.18 14.87 8.83
N ILE A 275 9.77 13.65 8.46
CA ILE A 275 9.60 12.51 9.36
C ILE A 275 10.60 11.41 9.05
N ASN A 276 10.60 10.90 7.82
CA ASN A 276 11.40 9.74 7.42
C ASN A 276 11.93 9.82 5.99
N ASP A 277 11.90 11.00 5.38
CA ASP A 277 12.43 11.32 4.04
C ASP A 277 13.97 11.40 4.01
N SER A 278 14.64 10.43 4.65
CA SER A 278 16.10 10.40 4.83
C SER A 278 16.63 8.98 4.88
N VAL A 279 17.72 8.74 4.15
CA VAL A 279 18.39 7.43 4.06
C VAL A 279 18.80 6.87 5.43
N PRO A 280 19.57 7.58 6.28
CA PRO A 280 19.92 7.07 7.61
C PRO A 280 18.70 6.76 8.50
N ILE A 281 17.63 7.56 8.41
CA ILE A 281 16.41 7.37 9.21
C ILE A 281 15.68 6.10 8.77
N MET A 282 15.47 5.92 7.46
CA MET A 282 14.84 4.72 6.93
C MET A 282 15.69 3.47 7.17
N LYS A 283 17.02 3.56 7.02
CA LYS A 283 17.93 2.45 7.34
C LYS A 283 17.81 2.02 8.80
N LYS A 284 17.76 2.99 9.73
CA LYS A 284 17.54 2.72 11.15
C LYS A 284 16.18 2.06 11.38
N LEU A 285 15.11 2.58 10.77
CA LEU A 285 13.77 2.01 10.89
C LEU A 285 13.72 0.56 10.43
N VAL A 286 14.20 0.25 9.22
CA VAL A 286 14.16 -1.12 8.70
C VAL A 286 15.00 -2.09 9.53
N HIS A 287 16.11 -1.63 10.12
CA HIS A 287 16.91 -2.44 11.05
C HIS A 287 16.19 -2.72 12.36
N ASP A 288 15.52 -1.71 12.91
CA ASP A 288 14.77 -1.89 14.16
C ASP A 288 13.53 -2.77 13.96
N LEU A 289 12.87 -2.69 12.81
CA LEU A 289 11.75 -3.58 12.44
C LEU A 289 12.19 -5.05 12.38
N VAL A 290 13.29 -5.35 11.68
CA VAL A 290 13.72 -6.75 11.54
C VAL A 290 14.20 -7.35 12.86
N LYS A 291 14.72 -6.55 13.80
CA LYS A 291 15.08 -7.02 15.15
C LYS A 291 13.88 -7.59 15.92
N ILE A 292 12.68 -7.09 15.65
CA ILE A 292 11.44 -7.58 16.25
C ILE A 292 10.63 -8.47 15.32
N ARG A 293 11.28 -9.05 14.30
CA ARG A 293 10.68 -9.97 13.32
C ARG A 293 9.53 -9.36 12.52
N VAL A 294 9.51 -8.03 12.38
CA VAL A 294 8.63 -7.32 11.46
C VAL A 294 9.36 -7.10 10.14
N ARG A 295 8.80 -7.60 9.05
CA ARG A 295 9.42 -7.50 7.71
C ARG A 295 9.03 -6.17 7.04
N PRO A 296 9.99 -5.30 6.69
CA PRO A 296 9.70 -4.16 5.82
C PRO A 296 9.09 -4.66 4.50
N TYR A 297 7.84 -4.29 4.24
CA TYR A 297 7.07 -4.79 3.10
C TYR A 297 7.00 -3.74 1.99
N TYR A 298 6.41 -2.58 2.30
CA TYR A 298 6.33 -1.46 1.38
C TYR A 298 6.84 -0.17 2.02
N ILE A 299 7.44 0.67 1.17
CA ILE A 299 7.49 2.11 1.36
C ILE A 299 6.56 2.70 0.31
N TYR A 300 5.53 3.41 0.74
CA TYR A 300 4.63 4.14 -0.15
C TYR A 300 5.17 5.54 -0.41
N GLN A 301 5.06 5.99 -1.65
CA GLN A 301 4.95 7.41 -1.93
C GLN A 301 3.70 7.96 -1.23
N CYS A 302 3.79 9.14 -0.62
CA CYS A 302 2.61 9.80 -0.04
C CYS A 302 1.59 10.11 -1.15
N ASP A 303 0.35 9.64 -0.95
CA ASP A 303 -0.73 9.67 -1.94
C ASP A 303 -1.19 11.11 -2.26
N LEU A 304 -2.01 11.23 -3.30
CA LEU A 304 -2.59 12.48 -3.75
C LEU A 304 -3.89 12.84 -3.02
N SER A 305 -4.10 12.36 -1.80
CA SER A 305 -5.31 12.68 -1.05
C SER A 305 -5.36 14.17 -0.70
N GLU A 306 -6.56 14.71 -0.53
CA GLU A 306 -6.73 16.12 -0.19
C GLU A 306 -6.01 16.52 1.09
N GLY A 307 -5.34 17.68 1.08
CA GLY A 307 -4.83 18.28 2.32
C GLY A 307 -3.64 17.58 2.96
N ILE A 308 -2.99 16.63 2.27
CA ILE A 308 -1.75 15.97 2.73
C ILE A 308 -0.53 16.35 1.89
N SER A 309 -0.67 17.34 1.01
CA SER A 309 0.35 17.74 0.05
C SER A 309 1.69 18.16 0.68
N HIS A 310 1.66 18.72 1.89
CA HIS A 310 2.84 19.12 2.67
C HIS A 310 3.68 17.93 3.18
N PHE A 311 3.12 16.72 3.24
CA PHE A 311 3.87 15.49 3.54
C PHE A 311 4.56 14.88 2.32
N ARG A 312 4.25 15.34 1.10
CA ARG A 312 4.77 14.71 -0.12
C ARG A 312 6.24 15.04 -0.33
N ALA A 313 7.04 13.99 -0.54
CA ALA A 313 8.37 14.06 -1.10
C ALA A 313 8.35 13.74 -2.61
N PRO A 314 9.33 14.19 -3.41
CA PRO A 314 9.46 13.76 -4.80
C PRO A 314 9.77 12.25 -4.89
N ILE A 315 9.31 11.58 -5.95
CA ILE A 315 9.56 10.15 -6.20
C ILE A 315 11.06 9.81 -6.15
N SER A 316 11.92 10.73 -6.58
CA SER A 316 13.37 10.58 -6.52
C SER A 316 13.90 10.31 -5.11
N LYS A 317 13.22 10.81 -4.06
CA LYS A 317 13.58 10.54 -2.67
C LYS A 317 13.39 9.07 -2.30
N GLY A 318 12.31 8.44 -2.76
CA GLY A 318 12.11 7.00 -2.56
C GLY A 318 13.13 6.15 -3.30
N LEU A 319 13.50 6.54 -4.52
CA LEU A 319 14.57 5.88 -5.28
C LEU A 319 15.94 6.02 -4.59
N GLU A 320 16.26 7.20 -4.08
CA GLU A 320 17.48 7.46 -3.28
C GLU A 320 17.53 6.56 -2.03
N ILE A 321 16.40 6.40 -1.34
CA ILE A 321 16.27 5.49 -0.19
C ILE A 321 16.52 4.04 -0.62
N ILE A 322 15.87 3.54 -1.67
CA ILE A 322 16.05 2.16 -2.13
C ILE A 322 17.48 1.89 -2.61
N GLU A 323 18.10 2.81 -3.36
CA GLU A 323 19.51 2.72 -3.76
C GLU A 323 20.42 2.55 -2.54
N SER A 324 20.16 3.30 -1.48
CA SER A 324 20.98 3.30 -0.26
C SER A 324 20.67 2.16 0.72
N LEU A 325 19.64 1.35 0.44
CA LEU A 325 19.29 0.16 1.22
C LEU A 325 19.71 -1.12 0.52
N ARG A 326 19.44 -1.27 -0.78
CA ARG A 326 19.76 -2.47 -1.55
C ARG A 326 21.28 -2.67 -1.60
N GLY A 327 21.76 -3.83 -1.15
CA GLY A 327 23.20 -4.13 -1.05
C GLY A 327 23.89 -3.55 0.19
N HIS A 328 23.43 -2.42 0.71
CA HIS A 328 23.96 -1.79 1.93
C HIS A 328 23.39 -2.36 3.24
N THR A 329 22.40 -3.26 3.15
CA THR A 329 21.87 -4.03 4.27
C THR A 329 21.25 -5.36 3.80
N SER A 330 20.77 -6.15 4.75
CA SER A 330 20.15 -7.46 4.56
C SER A 330 18.99 -7.39 3.57
N GLY A 331 18.93 -8.32 2.61
CA GLY A 331 17.93 -8.28 1.54
C GLY A 331 16.47 -8.27 2.00
N TYR A 332 16.16 -8.96 3.11
CA TYR A 332 14.82 -8.99 3.71
C TYR A 332 14.46 -7.70 4.48
N ALA A 333 15.42 -6.82 4.75
CA ALA A 333 15.20 -5.50 5.32
C ALA A 333 14.93 -4.42 4.25
N VAL A 334 15.02 -4.77 2.95
CA VAL A 334 14.78 -3.83 1.85
C VAL A 334 13.33 -3.98 1.38
N PRO A 335 12.44 -3.03 1.71
CA PRO A 335 11.06 -3.05 1.23
C PRO A 335 10.99 -2.71 -0.26
N THR A 336 9.83 -2.93 -0.86
CA THR A 336 9.54 -2.41 -2.21
C THR A 336 9.07 -0.96 -2.08
N PHE A 337 9.69 -0.03 -2.82
CA PHE A 337 9.13 1.31 -2.96
C PHE A 337 8.04 1.31 -4.02
N VAL A 338 6.85 1.80 -3.68
CA VAL A 338 5.69 1.81 -4.56
C VAL A 338 5.05 3.19 -4.63
N VAL A 339 4.57 3.53 -5.82
CA VAL A 339 3.60 4.61 -6.03
C VAL A 339 2.27 3.93 -6.33
N ASP A 340 1.25 4.15 -5.50
CA ASP A 340 -0.10 3.71 -5.85
C ASP A 340 -0.61 4.65 -6.95
N ALA A 341 -0.87 4.09 -8.12
CA ALA A 341 -1.19 4.85 -9.31
C ALA A 341 -2.54 5.57 -9.12
N PRO A 342 -2.62 6.87 -9.47
CA PRO A 342 -3.89 7.57 -9.45
C PRO A 342 -4.93 6.86 -10.30
N ASN A 343 -6.19 6.95 -9.89
CA ASN A 343 -7.34 6.35 -10.56
C ASN A 343 -7.26 4.80 -10.63
N GLY A 344 -6.94 4.15 -9.52
CA GLY A 344 -7.09 2.68 -9.42
C GLY A 344 -6.05 1.84 -10.17
N GLY A 345 -4.98 2.43 -10.74
CA GLY A 345 -3.98 1.65 -11.49
C GLY A 345 -3.13 0.68 -10.64
N GLY A 346 -3.20 0.80 -9.31
CA GLY A 346 -2.53 -0.08 -8.37
C GLY A 346 -1.06 0.31 -8.07
N LYS A 347 -0.39 -0.52 -7.28
CA LYS A 347 0.94 -0.26 -6.72
C LYS A 347 2.01 -0.52 -7.78
N ILE A 348 2.58 0.54 -8.31
CA ILE A 348 3.69 0.48 -9.27
C ILE A 348 5.00 0.44 -8.49
N ALA A 349 5.72 -0.68 -8.60
CA ALA A 349 7.02 -0.85 -7.97
C ALA A 349 8.10 -0.03 -8.71
N LEU A 350 8.85 0.75 -7.95
CA LEU A 350 9.95 1.56 -8.45
C LEU A 350 11.26 1.11 -7.77
N GLN A 351 12.31 1.03 -8.56
CA GLN A 351 13.66 0.72 -8.09
C GLN A 351 14.70 1.44 -8.96
N PRO A 352 15.91 1.65 -8.46
CA PRO A 352 17.01 2.11 -9.30
C PRO A 352 17.31 1.17 -10.47
N ASN A 353 17.95 1.70 -11.51
CA ASN A 353 18.32 0.91 -12.68
C ASN A 353 19.61 0.12 -12.41
N TYR A 354 19.53 -1.22 -12.41
CA TYR A 354 20.68 -2.10 -12.23
C TYR A 354 21.17 -2.74 -13.54
N ILE A 355 20.30 -2.84 -14.56
CA ILE A 355 20.70 -3.18 -15.93
C ILE A 355 21.22 -1.92 -16.61
N ILE A 356 22.40 -1.99 -17.21
CA ILE A 356 23.02 -0.85 -17.92
C ILE A 356 23.07 -1.07 -19.44
N SER A 357 23.21 -2.32 -19.90
CA SER A 357 23.30 -2.66 -21.32
C SER A 357 23.05 -4.15 -21.54
N GLN A 358 22.82 -4.57 -22.79
CA GLN A 358 22.65 -5.97 -23.16
C GLN A 358 22.99 -6.23 -24.65
N SER A 359 23.33 -7.47 -24.96
CA SER A 359 23.45 -8.06 -26.30
C SER A 359 22.77 -9.43 -26.32
N PRO A 360 22.65 -10.12 -27.48
CA PRO A 360 22.12 -11.49 -27.52
C PRO A 360 22.89 -12.51 -26.68
N GLU A 361 24.14 -12.22 -26.30
CA GLU A 361 25.00 -13.15 -25.56
C GLU A 361 25.29 -12.72 -24.12
N LYS A 362 24.99 -11.47 -23.74
CA LYS A 362 25.41 -10.91 -22.45
C LYS A 362 24.46 -9.82 -21.95
N VAL A 363 24.25 -9.77 -20.65
CA VAL A 363 23.65 -8.63 -19.94
C VAL A 363 24.73 -7.95 -19.10
N VAL A 364 24.78 -6.62 -19.14
CA VAL A 364 25.69 -5.81 -18.33
C VAL A 364 24.90 -5.18 -17.19
N LEU A 365 25.37 -5.43 -15.96
CA LEU A 365 24.73 -5.06 -14.70
C LEU A 365 25.67 -4.18 -13.88
N ARG A 366 25.13 -3.27 -13.10
CA ARG A 366 25.86 -2.57 -12.03
C ARG A 366 25.32 -3.01 -10.67
N ASN A 367 26.17 -3.05 -9.64
CA ASN A 367 25.74 -3.29 -8.25
C ASN A 367 25.64 -1.96 -7.43
N TYR A 368 25.42 -2.09 -6.13
CA TYR A 368 25.33 -0.95 -5.19
C TYR A 368 26.66 -0.21 -4.99
N GLU A 369 27.80 -0.83 -5.30
CA GLU A 369 29.14 -0.23 -5.21
C GLU A 369 29.53 0.53 -6.48
N GLY A 370 28.70 0.43 -7.54
CA GLY A 370 29.04 0.90 -8.88
C GLY A 370 29.91 -0.09 -9.67
N VAL A 371 30.15 -1.31 -9.18
CA VAL A 371 30.87 -2.35 -9.92
C VAL A 371 30.01 -2.79 -11.10
N ILE A 372 30.60 -2.77 -12.29
CA ILE A 372 29.97 -3.20 -13.54
C ILE A 372 30.43 -4.62 -13.86
N SER A 373 29.47 -5.52 -14.03
CA SER A 373 29.69 -6.94 -14.31
C SER A 373 28.92 -7.37 -15.55
N SER A 374 29.44 -8.38 -16.25
CA SER A 374 28.75 -9.00 -17.39
C SER A 374 28.28 -10.41 -17.01
N TYR A 375 26.99 -10.66 -17.22
CA TYR A 375 26.37 -11.97 -17.08
C TYR A 375 26.20 -12.60 -18.47
N PRO A 376 26.76 -13.80 -18.75
CA PRO A 376 26.60 -14.46 -20.04
C PRO A 376 25.21 -15.10 -20.18
N GLU A 377 24.57 -14.89 -21.32
CA GLU A 377 23.34 -15.58 -21.74
C GLU A 377 23.66 -16.90 -22.44
N ILE A 378 22.69 -17.81 -22.45
CA ILE A 378 22.82 -19.14 -23.07
C ILE A 378 22.38 -19.13 -24.55
N LYS A 379 23.10 -19.85 -25.41
CA LYS A 379 22.83 -19.86 -26.87
C LYS A 379 21.58 -20.65 -27.28
N HIS A 380 21.22 -21.67 -26.51
CA HIS A 380 20.14 -22.62 -26.84
C HIS A 380 19.13 -22.68 -25.69
N TYR A 381 18.45 -21.57 -25.43
CA TYR A 381 17.35 -21.52 -24.49
C TYR A 381 16.05 -21.99 -25.15
N GLU A 382 15.35 -22.91 -24.50
CA GLU A 382 13.98 -23.30 -24.83
C GLU A 382 13.11 -23.01 -23.60
N SER A 383 12.10 -22.16 -23.78
CA SER A 383 11.16 -21.78 -22.72
C SER A 383 10.14 -22.89 -22.47
N GLY A 384 9.66 -23.02 -21.22
CA GLY A 384 8.51 -23.89 -20.90
C GLY A 384 8.81 -25.39 -20.89
N THR A 385 10.08 -25.80 -20.84
CA THR A 385 10.46 -27.23 -20.83
C THR A 385 9.92 -28.00 -19.61
N ALA A 386 9.61 -27.29 -18.51
CA ALA A 386 9.00 -27.88 -17.33
C ALA A 386 7.46 -27.99 -17.42
N ASP A 387 6.83 -27.30 -18.36
CA ASP A 387 5.36 -27.13 -18.38
C ASP A 387 4.66 -28.48 -18.57
N SER A 388 5.17 -29.33 -19.47
CA SER A 388 4.63 -30.67 -19.71
C SER A 388 4.55 -31.52 -18.42
N TYR A 389 5.63 -31.54 -17.64
CA TYR A 389 5.68 -32.26 -16.38
C TYR A 389 4.70 -31.69 -15.35
N PHE A 390 4.68 -30.36 -15.17
CA PHE A 390 3.83 -29.77 -14.14
C PHE A 390 2.35 -29.71 -14.52
N SER A 391 1.99 -29.73 -15.82
CA SER A 391 0.62 -29.92 -16.28
C SER A 391 0.06 -31.31 -15.96
N GLU A 392 0.91 -32.31 -15.69
CA GLU A 392 0.48 -33.62 -15.18
C GLU A 392 0.29 -33.61 -13.65
N VAL A 393 0.98 -32.72 -12.93
CA VAL A 393 0.96 -32.65 -11.46
C VAL A 393 -0.13 -31.72 -10.94
N TYR A 394 -0.36 -30.60 -11.63
CA TYR A 394 -1.29 -29.55 -11.22
C TYR A 394 -2.27 -29.25 -12.35
N ASP A 395 -3.50 -28.87 -11.98
CA ASP A 395 -4.48 -28.31 -12.92
C ASP A 395 -4.06 -26.87 -13.29
N LEU A 396 -2.98 -26.75 -14.07
CA LEU A 396 -2.46 -25.49 -14.57
C LEU A 396 -3.42 -24.97 -15.65
N LYS A 397 -4.46 -24.25 -15.23
CA LYS A 397 -5.27 -23.45 -16.17
C LYS A 397 -4.35 -22.49 -16.92
N SER A 398 -4.63 -22.26 -18.19
CA SER A 398 -3.94 -21.23 -18.97
C SER A 398 -4.04 -19.90 -18.22
N TYR A 399 -2.90 -19.34 -17.83
CA TYR A 399 -2.87 -18.04 -17.15
C TYR A 399 -3.39 -16.97 -18.11
N ASP A 400 -4.60 -16.45 -17.85
CA ASP A 400 -5.15 -15.36 -18.66
C ASP A 400 -4.47 -14.05 -18.26
N SER A 401 -3.29 -13.80 -18.84
CA SER A 401 -2.56 -12.58 -18.52
C SER A 401 -3.27 -11.34 -19.06
N THR A 402 -3.10 -10.22 -18.36
CA THR A 402 -3.70 -8.94 -18.72
C THR A 402 -2.62 -7.90 -19.02
N GLY A 403 -3.01 -6.82 -19.71
CA GLY A 403 -2.13 -5.67 -19.94
C GLY A 403 -0.85 -6.03 -20.68
N VAL A 404 0.29 -5.52 -20.20
CA VAL A 404 1.60 -5.68 -20.85
C VAL A 404 2.03 -7.15 -20.88
N SER A 405 1.67 -7.95 -19.87
CA SER A 405 1.98 -9.39 -19.86
C SER A 405 1.35 -10.11 -21.05
N LYS A 406 0.15 -9.70 -21.48
CA LYS A 406 -0.52 -10.27 -22.65
C LYS A 406 0.23 -10.01 -23.96
N LEU A 407 0.97 -8.89 -24.05
CA LEU A 407 1.82 -8.57 -25.20
C LEU A 407 3.09 -9.43 -25.26
N LEU A 408 3.46 -10.10 -24.17
CA LEU A 408 4.62 -11.00 -24.10
C LEU A 408 4.27 -12.45 -24.47
N GLU A 409 2.98 -12.79 -24.55
CA GLU A 409 2.52 -14.11 -24.97
C GLU A 409 2.71 -14.34 -26.47
N THR A 410 2.79 -15.61 -26.87
CA THR A 410 2.98 -16.05 -28.26
C THR A 410 1.77 -15.80 -29.16
N GLU A 411 0.59 -15.60 -28.58
CA GLU A 411 -0.69 -15.32 -29.27
C GLU A 411 -0.84 -13.81 -29.62
N PRO A 412 -1.62 -13.44 -30.65
CA PRO A 412 -1.44 -12.20 -31.40
C PRO A 412 -2.08 -10.97 -30.75
N SER A 413 -1.69 -10.59 -29.53
CA SER A 413 -1.96 -9.23 -29.03
C SER A 413 -0.82 -8.30 -29.50
N LYS A 414 -1.11 -7.47 -30.52
CA LYS A 414 -0.06 -6.67 -31.20
C LYS A 414 0.28 -5.34 -30.52
N SER A 415 -0.66 -4.80 -29.73
CA SER A 415 -0.51 -3.47 -29.12
C SER A 415 -1.65 -3.18 -28.14
N LEU A 416 -1.35 -2.48 -27.04
CA LEU A 416 -2.34 -1.78 -26.21
C LEU A 416 -2.45 -0.33 -26.68
N VAL A 417 -3.66 0.18 -26.85
CA VAL A 417 -3.90 1.51 -27.43
C VAL A 417 -4.86 2.31 -26.54
N PRO A 418 -4.51 3.54 -26.13
CA PRO A 418 -5.43 4.42 -25.40
C PRO A 418 -6.75 4.67 -26.16
N THR A 419 -7.86 4.72 -25.43
CA THR A 419 -9.24 4.76 -25.97
C THR A 419 -9.60 5.99 -26.81
N ASN A 420 -8.77 7.06 -26.80
CA ASN A 420 -9.04 8.31 -27.50
C ASN A 420 -7.90 8.76 -28.45
N LEU A 421 -7.20 7.81 -29.08
CA LEU A 421 -6.07 8.12 -29.94
C LEU A 421 -6.49 8.95 -31.17
N ARG A 422 -6.00 10.19 -31.29
CA ARG A 422 -6.27 11.10 -32.43
C ARG A 422 -6.07 10.44 -33.80
N ARG A 423 -5.07 9.56 -33.91
CA ARG A 423 -4.78 8.78 -35.14
C ARG A 423 -5.99 7.95 -35.61
N TYR A 424 -6.83 7.43 -34.71
CA TYR A 424 -8.00 6.64 -35.08
C TYR A 424 -9.15 7.52 -35.56
N LYS A 425 -9.39 8.65 -34.89
CA LYS A 425 -10.32 9.69 -35.36
C LYS A 425 -9.97 10.20 -36.76
N LEU A 426 -8.66 10.39 -37.04
CA LEU A 426 -8.18 10.76 -38.37
C LEU A 426 -8.48 9.69 -39.43
N ARG A 427 -8.30 8.41 -39.09
CA ARG A 427 -8.57 7.28 -40.01
C ARG A 427 -10.05 7.15 -40.33
N GLU A 428 -10.93 7.41 -39.37
CA GLU A 428 -12.38 7.43 -39.59
C GLU A 428 -12.75 8.55 -40.55
N ARG A 429 -12.25 9.76 -40.30
CA ARG A 429 -12.47 10.89 -41.21
C ARG A 429 -11.99 10.64 -42.65
N TYR A 430 -10.82 10.04 -42.85
CA TYR A 430 -10.37 9.69 -44.21
C TYR A 430 -11.30 8.73 -44.93
N LYS A 431 -11.95 7.81 -44.19
CA LYS A 431 -12.95 6.91 -44.77
C LYS A 431 -14.23 7.67 -45.11
N GLU A 432 -14.66 8.59 -44.26
CA GLU A 432 -15.83 9.45 -44.49
C GLU A 432 -15.63 10.38 -45.69
N GLU A 433 -14.42 10.92 -45.87
CA GLU A 433 -14.02 11.77 -47.00
C GLU A 433 -13.77 10.98 -48.30
N GLY A 434 -13.90 9.65 -48.28
CA GLY A 434 -13.71 8.80 -49.47
C GLY A 434 -12.27 8.74 -49.99
N ALA A 435 -11.27 8.90 -49.11
CA ALA A 435 -9.87 8.90 -49.51
C ALA A 435 -9.43 7.53 -50.09
N GLU A 436 -8.91 7.53 -51.31
CA GLU A 436 -8.27 6.34 -51.89
C GLU A 436 -6.95 6.01 -51.18
N THR A 437 -6.70 4.73 -50.95
CA THR A 437 -5.48 4.24 -50.31
C THR A 437 -4.77 3.20 -51.17
N LEU A 438 -3.49 2.96 -50.87
CA LEU A 438 -2.76 1.84 -51.48
C LEU A 438 -3.37 0.47 -51.13
N LYS A 439 -4.23 0.38 -50.10
CA LYS A 439 -4.95 -0.87 -49.78
C LYS A 439 -5.92 -1.22 -50.90
N ASP A 440 -6.57 -0.22 -51.47
CA ASP A 440 -7.61 -0.37 -52.50
C ASP A 440 -7.00 -0.83 -53.84
N LYS A 441 -5.70 -0.61 -54.03
CA LYS A 441 -4.95 -1.05 -55.22
C LYS A 441 -4.35 -2.47 -55.08
N ARG A 442 -4.48 -3.14 -53.92
CA ARG A 442 -3.79 -4.42 -53.65
C ARG A 442 -4.30 -5.58 -54.50
N GLU A 443 -5.61 -5.69 -54.69
CA GLU A 443 -6.19 -6.77 -55.47
C GLU A 443 -5.71 -6.72 -56.93
N ASN A 444 -5.77 -5.55 -57.55
CA ASN A 444 -5.26 -5.34 -58.90
C ASN A 444 -3.74 -5.62 -59.00
N ARG A 445 -2.96 -5.17 -58.01
CA ARG A 445 -1.53 -5.50 -57.91
C ARG A 445 -1.30 -7.02 -57.90
N ASP A 446 -2.10 -7.77 -57.15
CA ASP A 446 -1.92 -9.22 -57.00
C ASP A 446 -2.31 -9.98 -58.27
N VAL A 447 -3.35 -9.54 -58.98
CA VAL A 447 -3.68 -10.02 -60.34
C VAL A 447 -2.53 -9.78 -61.32
N LEU A 448 -1.96 -8.57 -61.33
CA LEU A 448 -0.82 -8.23 -62.20
C LEU A 448 0.43 -9.04 -61.86
N LYS A 449 0.69 -9.29 -60.57
CA LYS A 449 1.78 -10.18 -60.13
C LYS A 449 1.59 -11.60 -60.67
N GLN A 450 0.39 -12.16 -60.55
CA GLN A 450 0.12 -13.52 -61.02
C GLN A 450 0.31 -13.65 -62.53
N LYS A 451 -0.15 -12.65 -63.31
CA LYS A 451 0.09 -12.60 -64.77
C LYS A 451 1.58 -12.59 -65.11
N LYS A 452 2.40 -11.82 -64.38
CA LYS A 452 3.86 -11.78 -64.59
C LYS A 452 4.54 -13.09 -64.23
N ILE A 453 4.12 -13.76 -63.14
CA ILE A 453 4.65 -15.08 -62.76
C ILE A 453 4.37 -16.10 -63.86
N LEU A 454 3.13 -16.15 -64.37
CA LEU A 454 2.74 -17.04 -65.45
C LEU A 454 3.50 -16.75 -66.76
N GLN A 455 3.77 -15.49 -67.07
CA GLN A 455 4.59 -15.11 -68.23
C GLN A 455 6.03 -15.60 -68.06
N ALA A 456 6.68 -15.35 -66.92
CA ALA A 456 8.06 -15.78 -66.67
C ALA A 456 8.22 -17.32 -66.68
N GLN A 457 7.24 -18.07 -66.17
CA GLN A 457 7.23 -19.53 -66.24
C GLN A 457 7.11 -20.08 -67.65
N LYS A 458 6.45 -19.35 -68.57
CA LYS A 458 6.39 -19.71 -69.99
C LYS A 458 7.71 -19.42 -70.70
N THR A 459 8.42 -18.35 -70.32
CA THR A 459 9.71 -17.99 -70.91
C THR A 459 10.86 -18.92 -70.49
N ASN A 460 10.82 -19.48 -69.27
CA ASN A 460 11.82 -20.44 -68.76
C ASN A 460 11.60 -21.90 -69.21
N LYS A 461 10.54 -22.19 -69.96
CA LYS A 461 10.24 -23.51 -70.54
C LYS A 461 10.56 -23.60 -72.05
N CYS A 462 11.12 -22.54 -72.63
CA CYS A 462 11.62 -22.50 -74.01
C CYS A 462 13.14 -22.66 -74.04
#